data_AF-E1Z9Z8-F1
#
_entry.id   AF-E1Z9Z8-F1
#
_cell.length_a   1.000
_cell.length_b   1.000
_cell.length_c   1.000
_cell.angle_alpha   90.00
_cell.angle_beta   90.00
_cell.angle_gamma   90.00
#
_symmetry.space_group_name_H-M   'P 1'
#
loop_
_entity.id
_entity.type
_entity.pdbx_description
1 polymer ?
#
loop_
_entity_poly.entity_id
_entity_poly.type
_entity_poly.pdbx_seq_one_letter_code
_entity_poly.pdbx_strand_id
1 'polypeptide(L)'
;KFAAVLVPLFEDPASGEVHVVLNQRSSKLNTHSGEVCFPGGKRDPADADDIATALREAQEELSLDPAAVRVVACLPPFLSKHLLSVTPVVGVIPPHLRFSPNPSEARGEETVFTVPLRRFLEAGPGYSSKDVEWQPGVPYRLHYFDYVHRGTSYCIWGLTAGMLIVIAEIAFGRTPDFQPNPPN
;
A
#
# COMPACT_ATOMS: atom_id res chain seq x y z
N LYS A 1 10.79 -2.10 16.29
CA LYS A 1 11.14 -1.12 15.23
C LYS A 1 9.82 -0.63 14.64
N PHE A 2 9.70 0.67 14.37
CA PHE A 2 8.48 1.30 13.89
C PHE A 2 8.68 1.88 12.50
N ALA A 3 7.63 1.79 11.69
CA ALA A 3 7.55 2.33 10.35
C ALA A 3 6.13 2.85 10.13
N ALA A 4 5.98 3.78 9.21
CA ALA A 4 4.68 4.25 8.77
C ALA A 4 4.63 4.32 7.25
N VAL A 5 3.44 4.08 6.71
CA VAL A 5 3.17 4.17 5.27
C VAL A 5 2.01 5.10 5.03
N LEU A 6 2.11 5.92 4.00
CA LEU A 6 0.99 6.72 3.53
C LEU A 6 0.15 5.90 2.56
N VAL A 7 -1.16 5.85 2.77
CA VAL A 7 -2.15 5.25 1.87
C VAL A 7 -2.86 6.41 1.16
N PRO A 8 -2.40 6.82 -0.03
CA PRO A 8 -2.91 8.01 -0.71
C PRO A 8 -4.13 7.61 -1.53
N LEU A 9 -5.29 8.18 -1.18
CA LEU A 9 -6.57 7.92 -1.83
C LEU A 9 -7.08 9.16 -2.58
N PHE A 10 -7.60 8.96 -3.77
CA PHE A 10 -8.32 10.00 -4.52
C PHE A 10 -9.53 9.39 -5.22
N GLU A 11 -10.50 10.23 -5.55
CA GLU A 11 -11.60 9.84 -6.43
C GLU A 11 -11.20 10.13 -7.88
N ASP A 12 -11.16 9.10 -8.72
CA ASP A 12 -10.85 9.27 -10.13
C ASP A 12 -11.98 10.04 -10.83
N PRO A 13 -11.71 11.22 -11.44
CA PRO A 13 -12.78 12.04 -12.00
C PRO A 13 -13.47 11.42 -13.23
N ALA A 14 -12.86 10.42 -13.87
CA ALA A 14 -13.42 9.79 -15.07
C ALA A 14 -14.34 8.62 -14.71
N SER A 15 -13.98 7.80 -13.72
CA SER A 15 -14.79 6.65 -13.28
C SER A 15 -15.69 6.95 -12.07
N GLY A 16 -15.36 7.95 -11.26
CA GLY A 16 -15.97 8.21 -9.95
C GLY A 16 -15.54 7.21 -8.88
N GLU A 17 -14.58 6.33 -9.16
CA GLU A 17 -14.12 5.31 -8.22
C GLU A 17 -13.01 5.84 -7.31
N VAL A 18 -12.95 5.34 -6.07
CA VAL A 18 -11.83 5.62 -5.17
C VAL A 18 -10.63 4.78 -5.60
N HIS A 19 -9.52 5.43 -5.89
CA HIS A 19 -8.25 4.81 -6.27
C HIS A 19 -7.21 4.99 -5.16
N VAL A 20 -6.30 4.03 -5.08
CA VAL A 20 -5.10 4.09 -4.24
C VAL A 20 -3.86 4.25 -5.10
N VAL A 21 -2.90 5.05 -4.65
CA VAL A 21 -1.58 5.23 -5.29
C VAL A 21 -0.59 4.23 -4.69
N LEU A 22 0.12 3.50 -5.55
CA LEU A 22 1.13 2.51 -5.16
C LEU A 22 2.43 2.73 -5.96
N ASN A 23 3.54 2.34 -5.35
CA ASN A 23 4.86 2.31 -5.98
C ASN A 23 5.27 0.85 -6.20
N GLN A 24 5.90 0.55 -7.34
CA GLN A 24 6.68 -0.66 -7.53
C GLN A 24 8.17 -0.33 -7.43
N ARG A 25 8.83 -0.91 -6.43
CA ARG A 25 10.26 -0.70 -6.20
C ARG A 25 11.09 -1.25 -7.37
N SER A 26 12.22 -0.60 -7.66
CA SER A 26 13.15 -1.02 -8.71
C SER A 26 13.55 -2.49 -8.55
N SER A 27 13.61 -3.21 -9.68
CA SER A 27 14.07 -4.60 -9.74
C SER A 27 15.56 -4.76 -9.39
N LYS A 28 16.31 -3.65 -9.32
CA LYS A 28 17.76 -3.62 -9.06
C LYS A 28 18.12 -3.53 -7.56
N LEU A 29 17.13 -3.51 -6.67
CA LEU A 29 17.35 -3.46 -5.22
C LEU A 29 17.75 -4.81 -4.63
N ASN A 30 18.63 -4.80 -3.63
CA ASN A 30 19.07 -6.01 -2.92
C ASN A 30 18.00 -6.61 -1.99
N THR A 31 16.91 -5.89 -1.71
CA THR A 31 15.81 -6.33 -0.84
C THR A 31 14.50 -5.74 -1.36
N HIS A 32 13.40 -6.50 -1.31
CA HIS A 32 12.07 -6.09 -1.79
C HIS A 32 12.04 -5.63 -3.27
N SER A 33 12.91 -6.21 -4.09
CA SER A 33 13.02 -5.93 -5.53
C SER A 33 11.71 -6.25 -6.25
N GLY A 34 11.17 -5.28 -6.99
CA GLY A 34 9.94 -5.43 -7.77
C GLY A 34 8.65 -5.51 -6.94
N GLU A 35 8.73 -5.37 -5.61
CA GLU A 35 7.56 -5.41 -4.74
C GLU A 35 6.72 -4.14 -4.88
N VAL A 36 5.40 -4.32 -4.88
CA VAL A 36 4.43 -3.23 -4.82
C VAL A 36 4.20 -2.85 -3.36
N CYS A 37 4.39 -1.58 -3.04
CA CYS A 37 4.18 -1.04 -1.71
C CYS A 37 3.55 0.35 -1.75
N PHE A 38 3.07 0.77 -0.59
CA PHE A 38 2.79 2.16 -0.31
C PHE A 38 4.09 2.97 -0.21
N PRO A 39 4.04 4.29 -0.44
CA PRO A 39 5.12 5.17 0.01
C PRO A 39 5.25 5.09 1.53
N GLY A 40 6.47 4.92 2.03
CA GLY A 40 6.69 4.82 3.47
C GLY A 40 7.99 4.15 3.86
N GLY A 41 8.33 4.27 5.13
CA GLY A 41 9.62 3.86 5.64
C GLY A 41 9.69 3.83 7.15
N LYS A 42 10.91 3.67 7.65
CA LYS A 42 11.17 3.60 9.09
C LYS A 42 11.02 4.98 9.69
N ARG A 43 10.52 5.00 10.92
CA ARG A 43 10.47 6.22 11.72
C ARG A 43 11.87 6.75 12.00
N ASP A 44 12.12 8.00 11.65
CA ASP A 44 13.32 8.75 12.01
C ASP A 44 13.18 9.31 13.45
N PRO A 45 14.26 9.41 14.24
CA PRO A 45 14.24 10.12 15.52
C PRO A 45 13.67 11.55 15.48
N ALA A 46 13.77 12.24 14.34
CA ALA A 46 13.20 13.57 14.14
C ALA A 46 11.68 13.56 13.87
N ASP A 47 11.09 12.42 13.52
CA ASP A 47 9.66 12.32 13.23
C ASP A 47 8.83 12.39 14.54
N ALA A 48 7.98 13.41 14.64
CA ALA A 48 7.13 13.65 15.81
C ALA A 48 6.16 12.48 16.09
N ASP A 49 5.62 11.88 15.03
CA ASP A 49 4.69 10.76 15.07
C ASP A 49 4.71 9.93 13.76
N ASP A 50 3.82 8.95 13.67
CA ASP A 50 3.68 8.09 12.49
C ASP A 50 3.13 8.85 11.27
N ILE A 51 2.36 9.93 11.48
CA ILE A 51 1.87 10.78 10.39
C ILE A 51 3.04 11.53 9.76
N ALA A 52 3.89 12.17 10.58
CA ALA A 52 5.09 12.86 10.13
C ALA A 52 6.01 11.92 9.35
N THR A 53 6.20 10.69 9.86
CA THR A 53 6.97 9.64 9.18
C THR A 53 6.39 9.34 7.79
N ALA A 54 5.08 9.03 7.70
CA ALA A 54 4.44 8.67 6.45
C ALA A 54 4.46 9.79 5.41
N LEU A 55 4.24 11.04 5.84
CA LEU A 55 4.25 12.21 4.96
C LEU A 55 5.66 12.55 4.45
N ARG A 56 6.68 12.49 5.33
CA ARG A 56 8.08 12.68 4.95
C ARG A 56 8.50 11.66 3.90
N GLU A 57 8.26 10.37 4.15
CA GLU A 57 8.61 9.30 3.23
C GLU A 57 7.86 9.43 1.89
N ALA A 58 6.59 9.83 1.90
CA ALA A 58 5.85 10.08 0.66
C ALA A 58 6.39 11.29 -0.13
N GLN A 59 6.86 12.32 0.57
CA GLN A 59 7.55 13.44 -0.06
C GLN A 59 8.89 13.00 -0.66
N GLU A 60 9.67 12.22 0.08
CA GLU A 60 10.97 11.70 -0.35
C GLU A 60 10.83 10.75 -1.54
N GLU A 61 9.89 9.81 -1.52
CA GLU A 61 9.75 8.79 -2.57
C GLU A 61 8.96 9.28 -3.79
N LEU A 62 7.88 10.04 -3.59
CA LEU A 62 6.94 10.41 -4.66
C LEU A 62 6.89 11.90 -4.98
N SER A 63 7.72 12.71 -4.33
CA SER A 63 7.65 14.18 -4.40
C SER A 63 6.25 14.73 -4.03
N LEU A 64 5.52 14.00 -3.18
CA LEU A 64 4.18 14.39 -2.73
C LEU A 64 4.29 15.48 -1.67
N ASP A 65 3.78 16.67 -1.97
CA ASP A 65 3.70 17.77 -1.00
C ASP A 65 2.81 17.35 0.19
N PRO A 66 3.36 17.32 1.43
CA PRO A 66 2.56 17.01 2.62
C PRO A 66 1.32 17.90 2.78
N ALA A 67 1.37 19.16 2.32
CA ALA A 67 0.23 20.08 2.40
C ALA A 67 -0.94 19.69 1.48
N ALA A 68 -0.68 18.88 0.45
CA ALA A 68 -1.70 18.36 -0.45
C ALA A 68 -2.43 17.13 0.13
N VAL A 69 -1.94 16.56 1.24
CA VAL A 69 -2.49 15.36 1.85
C VAL A 69 -3.38 15.73 3.03
N ARG A 70 -4.68 15.45 2.91
CA ARG A 70 -5.60 15.53 4.04
C ARG A 70 -5.65 14.17 4.73
N VAL A 71 -4.93 14.03 5.84
CA VAL A 71 -4.97 12.81 6.67
C VAL A 71 -6.36 12.64 7.27
N VAL A 72 -6.93 11.44 7.12
CA VAL A 72 -8.28 11.11 7.59
C VAL A 72 -8.30 10.02 8.66
N ALA A 73 -7.29 9.16 8.71
CA ALA A 73 -7.17 8.12 9.72
C ALA A 73 -5.74 7.64 9.90
N CYS A 74 -5.43 7.14 11.09
CA CYS A 74 -4.31 6.24 11.33
C CYS A 74 -4.90 4.90 11.76
N LEU A 75 -4.61 3.84 11.00
CA LEU A 75 -5.10 2.49 11.32
C LEU A 75 -4.18 1.81 12.34
N PRO A 76 -4.68 0.79 13.08
CA PRO A 76 -3.83 -0.04 13.91
C PRO A 76 -2.64 -0.60 13.10
N PRO A 77 -1.46 -0.74 13.73
CA PRO A 77 -0.27 -1.18 13.03
C PRO A 77 -0.38 -2.65 12.61
N PHE A 78 0.17 -2.95 11.44
CA PHE A 78 0.34 -4.32 10.96
C PHE A 78 1.77 -4.78 11.25
N LEU A 79 1.92 -6.04 11.62
CA LEU A 79 3.25 -6.61 11.86
C LEU A 79 3.78 -7.28 10.60
N SER A 80 4.93 -6.82 10.11
CA SER A 80 5.59 -7.43 8.96
C SER A 80 6.19 -8.80 9.32
N LYS A 81 6.56 -9.58 8.29
CA LYS A 81 7.31 -10.85 8.46
C LYS A 81 8.59 -10.68 9.30
N HIS A 82 9.19 -9.50 9.28
CA HIS A 82 10.42 -9.19 10.02
C HIS A 82 10.16 -8.48 11.36
N LEU A 83 8.93 -8.58 11.90
CA LEU A 83 8.51 -7.97 13.17
C LEU A 83 8.66 -6.44 13.19
N LEU A 84 8.59 -5.81 12.01
CA LEU A 84 8.47 -4.36 11.89
C LEU A 84 7.00 -3.99 12.06
N SER A 85 6.71 -3.11 13.02
CA SER A 85 5.37 -2.56 13.23
C SER A 85 5.16 -1.43 12.24
N VAL A 86 4.22 -1.61 11.30
CA VAL A 86 3.96 -0.66 10.21
C VAL A 86 2.58 -0.04 10.38
N THR A 87 2.53 1.27 10.66
CA THR A 87 1.28 2.03 10.83
C THR A 87 0.79 2.57 9.48
N PRO A 88 -0.41 2.20 9.00
CA PRO A 88 -1.01 2.82 7.82
C PRO A 88 -1.66 4.16 8.17
N VAL A 89 -1.18 5.22 7.52
CA VAL A 89 -1.74 6.57 7.59
C VAL A 89 -2.56 6.79 6.32
N VAL A 90 -3.88 6.94 6.45
CA VAL A 90 -4.78 7.13 5.31
C VAL A 90 -4.93 8.61 5.03
N GLY A 91 -4.61 9.02 3.80
CA GLY A 91 -4.66 10.41 3.36
C GLY A 91 -5.47 10.55 2.07
N VAL A 92 -6.31 11.58 2.02
CA VAL A 92 -7.02 11.97 0.79
C VAL A 92 -6.23 13.05 0.06
N ILE A 93 -6.04 12.86 -1.23
CA ILE A 93 -5.24 13.71 -2.11
C ILE A 93 -6.08 14.21 -3.30
N PRO A 94 -5.73 15.38 -3.89
CA PRO A 94 -6.37 15.85 -5.11
C PRO A 94 -6.14 14.89 -6.30
N PRO A 95 -7.15 14.66 -7.15
CA PRO A 95 -7.08 13.67 -8.22
C PRO A 95 -6.16 14.06 -9.39
N HIS A 96 -5.80 15.33 -9.49
CA HIS A 96 -4.97 15.85 -10.57
C HIS A 96 -3.46 15.82 -10.25
N LEU A 97 -3.08 15.40 -9.04
CA LEU A 97 -1.67 15.26 -8.69
C LEU A 97 -0.98 14.28 -9.63
N ARG A 98 0.23 14.66 -10.05
CA ARG A 98 1.12 13.80 -10.82
C ARG A 98 2.16 13.26 -9.87
N PHE A 99 2.23 11.95 -9.78
CA PHE A 99 3.25 11.27 -8.99
C PHE A 99 4.42 10.93 -9.90
N SER A 100 5.62 11.19 -9.40
CA SER A 100 6.86 10.77 -10.03
C SER A 100 7.80 10.25 -8.95
N PRO A 101 8.44 9.10 -9.16
CA PRO A 101 9.54 8.68 -8.29
C PRO A 101 10.56 9.82 -8.21
N ASN A 102 10.94 10.20 -6.99
CA ASN A 102 11.97 11.21 -6.80
C ASN A 102 13.31 10.65 -7.31
N PRO A 103 13.99 11.30 -8.26
CA PRO A 103 15.25 10.79 -8.82
C PRO A 103 16.37 10.59 -7.79
N SER A 104 16.33 11.30 -6.66
CA SER A 104 17.34 11.18 -5.60
C SER A 104 17.19 9.91 -4.75
N GLU A 105 15.97 9.41 -4.60
CA GLU A 105 15.70 8.17 -3.89
C GLU A 105 15.51 6.97 -4.82
N ALA A 106 15.05 7.21 -6.05
CA ALA A 106 14.83 6.17 -7.03
C ALA A 106 16.12 5.37 -7.27
N ARG A 107 16.08 4.06 -7.05
CA ARG A 107 17.20 3.14 -7.29
C ARG A 107 17.05 2.41 -8.64
N GLY A 108 16.35 3.02 -9.60
CA GLY A 108 16.17 2.49 -10.96
C GLY A 108 14.79 2.81 -11.56
N GLU A 109 14.16 1.79 -12.16
CA GLU A 109 12.87 1.88 -12.87
C GLU A 109 11.69 1.75 -11.91
N GLU A 110 11.68 2.57 -10.86
CA GLU A 110 10.51 2.66 -9.98
C GLU A 110 9.33 3.20 -10.78
N THR A 111 8.15 2.61 -10.56
CA THR A 111 6.94 3.04 -11.26
C THR A 111 5.82 3.31 -10.28
N VAL A 112 5.09 4.40 -10.52
CA VAL A 112 3.91 4.77 -9.75
C VAL A 112 2.68 4.48 -10.58
N PHE A 113 1.72 3.78 -9.98
CA PHE A 113 0.47 3.44 -10.62
C PHE A 113 -0.68 3.53 -9.63
N THR A 114 -1.90 3.42 -10.12
CA THR A 114 -3.10 3.49 -9.29
C THR A 114 -3.99 2.28 -9.54
N VAL A 115 -4.69 1.87 -8.49
CA VAL A 115 -5.61 0.73 -8.52
C VAL A 115 -6.94 1.16 -7.89
N PRO A 116 -8.10 0.82 -8.48
CA PRO A 116 -9.39 1.00 -7.81
C PRO A 116 -9.39 0.27 -6.47
N LEU A 117 -9.68 0.96 -5.36
CA LEU A 117 -9.64 0.39 -4.02
C LEU A 117 -10.61 -0.79 -3.87
N ARG A 118 -11.76 -0.74 -4.57
CA ARG A 118 -12.74 -1.84 -4.62
C ARG A 118 -12.14 -3.17 -5.06
N ARG A 119 -11.05 -3.16 -5.85
CA ARG A 119 -10.43 -4.37 -6.39
C ARG A 119 -10.00 -5.32 -5.28
N PHE A 120 -9.63 -4.79 -4.11
CA PHE A 120 -9.17 -5.56 -2.97
C PHE A 120 -10.29 -6.26 -2.18
N LEU A 121 -11.54 -6.16 -2.64
CA LEU A 121 -12.69 -6.90 -2.12
C LEU A 121 -13.18 -7.99 -3.08
N GLU A 122 -12.68 -8.03 -4.32
CA GLU A 122 -13.26 -8.86 -5.38
C GLU A 122 -12.45 -10.15 -5.60
N ALA A 123 -13.11 -11.31 -5.57
CA ALA A 123 -12.49 -12.61 -5.84
C ALA A 123 -12.34 -12.93 -7.36
N GLY A 124 -12.44 -11.91 -8.22
CA GLY A 124 -12.43 -12.06 -9.68
C GLY A 124 -11.05 -12.35 -10.30
N PRO A 125 -10.96 -12.31 -11.64
CA PRO A 125 -9.72 -12.58 -12.37
C PRO A 125 -8.51 -11.80 -11.82
N GLY A 126 -7.39 -12.50 -11.62
CA GLY A 126 -6.18 -11.96 -11.02
C GLY A 126 -6.15 -12.00 -9.49
N TYR A 127 -7.21 -12.44 -8.81
CA TYR A 127 -7.15 -12.75 -7.39
C TYR A 127 -6.73 -14.20 -7.16
N SER A 128 -5.80 -14.42 -6.23
CA SER A 128 -5.53 -15.74 -5.65
C SER A 128 -5.08 -15.61 -4.20
N SER A 129 -5.05 -16.73 -3.47
CA SER A 129 -4.55 -16.76 -2.10
C SER A 129 -3.82 -18.05 -1.79
N LYS A 130 -2.95 -18.01 -0.78
CA LYS A 130 -2.18 -19.14 -0.30
C LYS A 130 -2.05 -19.08 1.21
N ASP A 131 -2.36 -20.18 1.88
CA ASP A 131 -2.12 -20.33 3.30
C ASP A 131 -0.66 -20.66 3.56
N VAL A 132 -0.06 -19.95 4.51
CA VAL A 132 1.33 -20.08 4.93
C VAL A 132 1.44 -19.95 6.44
N GLU A 133 2.59 -20.31 7.00
CA GLU A 133 2.94 -19.94 8.36
C GLU A 133 3.69 -18.60 8.33
N TRP A 134 3.12 -17.58 8.97
CA TRP A 134 3.79 -16.27 9.09
C TRP A 134 4.90 -16.30 10.14
N GLN A 135 4.62 -16.99 11.25
CA GLN A 135 5.56 -17.37 12.31
C GLN A 135 5.31 -18.86 12.63
N PRO A 136 6.24 -19.56 13.32
CA PRO A 136 6.03 -20.95 13.71
C PRO A 136 4.68 -21.13 14.43
N GLY A 137 3.77 -21.92 13.84
CA GLY A 137 2.44 -22.19 14.39
C GLY A 137 1.42 -21.06 14.27
N VAL A 138 1.72 -19.98 13.53
CA VAL A 138 0.78 -18.88 13.27
C VAL A 138 0.31 -18.93 11.81
N PRO A 139 -0.86 -19.53 11.54
CA PRO A 139 -1.39 -19.63 10.19
C PRO A 139 -1.76 -18.23 9.68
N TYR A 140 -1.45 -17.98 8.42
CA TYR A 140 -1.68 -16.70 7.76
C TYR A 140 -2.06 -16.93 6.30
N ARG A 141 -3.03 -16.17 5.78
CA ARG A 141 -3.41 -16.23 4.38
C ARG A 141 -2.75 -15.09 3.61
N LEU A 142 -1.85 -15.44 2.69
CA LEU A 142 -1.31 -14.50 1.71
C LEU A 142 -2.31 -14.30 0.58
N HIS A 143 -2.58 -13.04 0.26
CA HIS A 143 -3.40 -12.64 -0.87
C HIS A 143 -2.53 -12.09 -2.00
N TYR A 144 -2.94 -12.37 -3.23
CA TYR A 144 -2.30 -11.91 -4.45
C TYR A 144 -3.36 -11.27 -5.35
N PHE A 145 -3.05 -10.09 -5.86
CA PHE A 145 -3.86 -9.35 -6.82
C PHE A 145 -2.99 -8.98 -8.01
N ASP A 146 -3.19 -9.67 -9.13
CA ASP A 146 -2.60 -9.31 -10.40
C ASP A 146 -3.44 -8.19 -11.04
N TYR A 147 -2.77 -7.12 -11.44
CA TYR A 147 -3.41 -5.92 -11.99
C TYR A 147 -2.62 -5.38 -13.17
N VAL A 148 -3.31 -5.04 -14.26
CA VAL A 148 -2.70 -4.43 -15.45
C VAL A 148 -3.03 -2.95 -15.47
N HIS A 149 -1.99 -2.11 -15.34
CA HIS A 149 -2.11 -0.66 -15.47
C HIS A 149 -1.38 -0.20 -16.72
N ARG A 150 -2.11 0.39 -17.68
CA ARG A 150 -1.55 0.93 -18.94
C ARG A 150 -0.66 -0.07 -19.71
N GLY A 151 -1.02 -1.36 -19.69
CA GLY A 151 -0.29 -2.43 -20.37
C GLY A 151 0.84 -3.06 -19.56
N THR A 152 1.14 -2.56 -18.36
CA THR A 152 2.13 -3.15 -17.46
C THR A 152 1.43 -3.95 -16.36
N SER A 153 1.92 -5.17 -16.11
CA SER A 153 1.40 -6.06 -15.07
C SER A 153 2.10 -5.84 -13.73
N TYR A 154 1.30 -5.77 -12.67
CA TYR A 154 1.71 -5.61 -11.28
C TYR A 154 1.11 -6.72 -10.45
N CYS A 155 1.89 -7.26 -9.49
CA CYS A 155 1.39 -8.20 -8.50
C CYS A 155 1.40 -7.51 -7.13
N ILE A 156 0.23 -7.27 -6.57
CA ILE A 156 0.06 -6.71 -5.22
C ILE A 156 -0.18 -7.86 -4.25
N TRP A 157 0.72 -8.05 -3.29
CA TRP A 157 0.68 -9.18 -2.36
C TRP A 157 1.25 -8.85 -0.98
N GLY A 158 1.19 -9.82 -0.07
CA GLY A 158 1.83 -9.72 1.24
C GLY A 158 1.20 -8.67 2.16
N LEU A 159 2.04 -7.91 2.87
CA LEU A 159 1.61 -6.90 3.83
C LEU A 159 0.78 -5.80 3.15
N THR A 160 1.19 -5.36 1.96
CA THR A 160 0.49 -4.36 1.16
C THR A 160 -0.95 -4.81 0.86
N ALA A 161 -1.12 -6.04 0.35
CA ALA A 161 -2.45 -6.58 0.06
C ALA A 161 -3.30 -6.72 1.33
N GLY A 162 -2.74 -7.18 2.44
CA GLY A 162 -3.45 -7.29 3.72
C GLY A 162 -3.97 -5.95 4.23
N MET A 163 -3.15 -4.89 4.16
CA MET A 163 -3.57 -3.53 4.50
C MET A 163 -4.68 -3.03 3.57
N LEU A 164 -4.56 -3.26 2.26
CA LEU A 164 -5.53 -2.80 1.27
C LEU A 164 -6.90 -3.46 1.43
N ILE A 165 -6.94 -4.75 1.81
CA ILE A 165 -8.18 -5.45 2.13
C ILE A 165 -8.90 -4.74 3.30
N VAL A 166 -8.21 -4.54 4.42
CA VAL A 166 -8.80 -3.90 5.62
C VAL A 166 -9.26 -2.48 5.31
N ILE A 167 -8.45 -1.71 4.58
CA ILE A 167 -8.80 -0.33 4.19
C ILE A 167 -10.03 -0.33 3.29
N ALA A 168 -10.12 -1.23 2.32
CA ALA A 168 -11.27 -1.34 1.44
C ALA A 168 -12.54 -1.77 2.20
N GLU A 169 -12.43 -2.70 3.15
CA GLU A 169 -13.55 -3.11 4.00
C GLU A 169 -14.11 -1.93 4.80
N ILE A 170 -13.23 -1.14 5.43
CA ILE A 170 -13.61 0.06 6.20
C ILE A 170 -14.23 1.11 5.28
N ALA A 171 -13.60 1.39 4.14
CA ALA A 171 -14.02 2.44 3.21
C ALA A 171 -15.38 2.15 2.58
N PHE A 172 -15.66 0.89 2.22
CA PHE A 172 -16.90 0.50 1.55
C PHE A 172 -17.95 -0.14 2.47
N GLY A 173 -17.62 -0.37 3.74
CA GLY A 173 -18.54 -0.94 4.73
C GLY A 173 -19.03 -2.35 4.37
N ARG A 174 -18.21 -3.15 3.68
CA ARG A 174 -18.53 -4.52 3.27
C ARG A 174 -17.32 -5.45 3.34
N THR A 175 -17.57 -6.74 3.48
CA THR A 175 -16.53 -7.78 3.48
C THR A 175 -16.10 -8.15 2.05
N PRO A 176 -14.91 -8.73 1.87
CA PRO A 176 -14.48 -9.28 0.59
C PRO A 176 -15.32 -10.48 0.15
N ASP A 177 -15.30 -10.76 -1.15
CA ASP A 177 -15.94 -11.94 -1.75
C ASP A 177 -15.13 -13.24 -1.52
N PHE A 178 -14.09 -13.17 -0.69
CA PHE A 178 -13.21 -14.26 -0.32
C PHE A 178 -12.95 -14.26 1.19
N GLN A 179 -12.43 -15.37 1.72
CA GLN A 179 -12.10 -15.51 3.13
C GLN A 179 -10.73 -14.86 3.41
N PRO A 180 -10.66 -13.77 4.21
CA PRO A 180 -9.41 -13.04 4.47
C PRO A 180 -8.45 -13.79 5.40
N ASN A 181 -8.97 -14.72 6.20
CA ASN A 181 -8.18 -15.51 7.15
C ASN A 181 -8.19 -17.00 6.75
N PRO A 182 -7.14 -17.76 7.13
CA PRO A 182 -7.14 -19.21 6.96
C PRO A 182 -8.31 -19.84 7.75
N PRO A 183 -8.83 -21.00 7.31
CA PRO A 183 -9.80 -21.75 8.11
C PRO A 183 -9.18 -22.15 9.45
N ASN A 184 -9.91 -21.93 10.52
CA ASN A 184 -9.54 -22.38 11.87
C ASN A 184 -9.45 -23.91 11.95
#